data_AF-E3HVW1-F1
#
_entry.id   AF-E3HVW1-F1
#
_cell.length_a   1.000
_cell.length_b   1.000
_cell.length_c   1.000
_cell.angle_alpha   90.00
_cell.angle_beta   90.00
_cell.angle_gamma   90.00
#
_symmetry.space_group_name_H-M   'P 1'
#
loop_
_entity.id
_entity.type
_entity.pdbx_description
1 polymer ?
#
loop_
_entity_poly.entity_id
_entity_poly.type
_entity_poly.pdbx_seq_one_letter_code
_entity_poly.pdbx_strand_id
1 'polypeptide(L)'
;MQENTSAAQPASGTPQRQRFESLTQTLEAQRARLRRWQTVQPEYQKKYEDALAPLETDEVELKARLVACFDHACKQKELTKAERALASEIAAQLAEETLDAIVLDGTPAECDVERLKALYLKHGGSDYDAGLEDEEDEEGVAALRGPAAAAPTPETLAEIDALVAAGPDRLAEIGEDRYAQYNQALEAQLAILAGDIAAEEDGFKARYHFDPAQSIDPADLMEDLDAEIADAQEYIGELEFELSQFADMQQVKAWLKAMKQQLAATRRREGRG
;
A
#
# COMPACT_ATOMS: atom_id res chain seq x y z
N MET A 1 -30.25 -12.82 -70.66
CA MET A 1 -30.68 -11.80 -69.69
C MET A 1 -30.27 -12.31 -68.32
N GLN A 2 -29.14 -11.80 -67.82
CA GLN A 2 -28.65 -12.08 -66.46
C GLN A 2 -29.26 -11.00 -65.57
N GLU A 3 -30.13 -11.39 -64.63
CA GLU A 3 -30.51 -10.51 -63.53
C GLU A 3 -29.56 -10.77 -62.36
N ASN A 4 -28.84 -9.70 -62.05
CA ASN A 4 -27.72 -9.64 -61.14
C ASN A 4 -28.24 -9.77 -59.70
N THR A 5 -27.87 -10.86 -59.02
CA THR A 5 -28.00 -10.99 -57.57
C THR A 5 -27.01 -10.03 -56.93
N SER A 6 -27.48 -8.84 -56.55
CA SER A 6 -26.67 -7.91 -55.77
C SER A 6 -26.66 -8.38 -54.32
N ALA A 7 -25.66 -9.19 -53.99
CA ALA A 7 -25.31 -9.52 -52.61
C ALA A 7 -25.06 -8.23 -51.84
N ALA A 8 -25.86 -7.99 -50.80
CA ALA A 8 -25.58 -6.96 -49.81
C ALA A 8 -24.33 -7.36 -49.03
N GLN A 9 -23.26 -6.58 -49.17
CA GLN A 9 -22.10 -6.64 -48.28
C GLN A 9 -22.51 -6.14 -46.88
N PRO A 10 -22.11 -6.82 -45.79
CA PRO A 10 -22.42 -6.39 -44.43
C PRO A 10 -21.52 -5.21 -44.06
N ALA A 11 -22.04 -3.99 -44.21
CA ALA A 11 -21.33 -2.78 -43.82
C ALA A 11 -21.43 -2.58 -42.30
N SER A 12 -20.26 -2.54 -41.64
CA SER A 12 -19.91 -1.81 -40.42
C SER A 12 -21.05 -1.52 -39.42
N GLY A 13 -20.99 -2.16 -38.24
CA GLY A 13 -21.95 -1.94 -37.15
C GLY A 13 -22.14 -0.45 -36.83
N THR A 14 -23.37 -0.08 -36.51
CA THR A 14 -23.78 1.29 -36.16
C THR A 14 -22.99 1.85 -34.97
N PRO A 15 -22.86 3.18 -34.81
CA PRO A 15 -22.06 3.77 -33.73
C PRO A 15 -22.49 3.32 -32.33
N GLN A 16 -23.79 3.13 -32.11
CA GLN A 16 -24.37 2.73 -30.83
C GLN A 16 -24.02 1.27 -30.51
N ARG A 17 -23.98 0.39 -31.52
CA ARG A 17 -23.53 -1.00 -31.39
C ARG A 17 -22.04 -1.09 -31.07
N GLN A 18 -21.20 -0.29 -31.73
CA GLN A 18 -19.76 -0.26 -31.44
C GLN A 18 -19.49 0.21 -30.00
N ARG A 19 -20.24 1.21 -29.52
CA ARG A 19 -20.18 1.66 -28.12
C ARG A 19 -20.62 0.55 -27.16
N PHE A 20 -21.69 -0.18 -27.49
CA PHE A 20 -22.16 -1.32 -26.69
C PHE A 20 -21.10 -2.41 -26.58
N GLU A 21 -20.47 -2.80 -27.68
CA GLU A 21 -19.41 -3.81 -27.71
C GLU A 21 -18.21 -3.38 -26.85
N SER A 22 -17.78 -2.12 -26.96
CA SER A 22 -16.70 -1.56 -26.14
C SER A 22 -17.05 -1.50 -24.65
N LEU A 23 -18.26 -1.03 -24.30
CA LEU A 23 -18.72 -0.95 -22.91
C LEU A 23 -18.85 -2.34 -22.27
N THR A 24 -19.28 -3.34 -23.02
CA THR A 24 -19.36 -4.73 -22.56
C THR A 24 -17.96 -5.28 -22.24
N GLN A 25 -16.98 -5.09 -23.14
CA GLN A 25 -15.60 -5.49 -22.90
C GLN A 25 -15.00 -4.78 -21.67
N THR A 26 -15.29 -3.48 -21.53
CA THR A 26 -14.84 -2.70 -20.36
C THR A 26 -15.47 -3.22 -19.07
N LEU A 27 -16.76 -3.57 -19.10
CA LEU A 27 -17.47 -4.14 -17.95
C LEU A 27 -16.90 -5.49 -17.55
N GLU A 28 -16.60 -6.37 -18.51
CA GLU A 28 -15.95 -7.65 -18.25
C GLU A 28 -14.55 -7.48 -17.64
N ALA A 29 -13.76 -6.52 -18.14
CA ALA A 29 -12.44 -6.21 -17.59
C ALA A 29 -12.53 -5.70 -16.14
N GLN A 30 -13.44 -4.78 -15.85
CA GLN A 30 -13.65 -4.28 -14.49
C GLN A 30 -14.18 -5.38 -13.55
N ARG A 31 -15.11 -6.23 -14.01
CA ARG A 31 -15.60 -7.39 -13.24
C ARG A 31 -14.46 -8.38 -12.96
N ALA A 32 -13.54 -8.56 -13.90
CA ALA A 32 -12.34 -9.37 -13.68
C ALA A 32 -11.41 -8.73 -12.65
N ARG A 33 -11.21 -7.41 -12.69
CA ARG A 33 -10.40 -6.68 -11.68
C ARG A 33 -11.00 -6.82 -10.28
N LEU A 34 -12.31 -6.63 -10.11
CA LEU A 34 -12.98 -6.82 -8.82
C LEU A 34 -12.82 -8.26 -8.29
N ARG A 35 -12.98 -9.28 -9.15
CA ARG A 35 -12.75 -10.68 -8.74
C ARG A 35 -11.30 -10.94 -8.30
N ARG A 36 -10.32 -10.28 -8.93
CA ARG A 36 -8.92 -10.39 -8.51
C ARG A 36 -8.74 -9.81 -7.12
N TRP A 37 -9.24 -8.60 -6.86
CA TRP A 37 -9.26 -8.01 -5.52
C TRP A 37 -9.86 -8.96 -4.48
N GLN A 38 -11.05 -9.50 -4.75
CA GLN A 38 -11.73 -10.44 -3.84
C GLN A 38 -10.96 -11.75 -3.60
N THR A 39 -10.11 -12.16 -4.54
CA THR A 39 -9.28 -13.37 -4.41
C THR A 39 -7.99 -13.08 -3.66
N VAL A 40 -7.30 -11.99 -4.01
CA VAL A 40 -5.98 -11.68 -3.45
C VAL A 40 -6.06 -11.17 -2.02
N GLN A 41 -7.11 -10.44 -1.64
CA GLN A 41 -7.24 -9.89 -0.29
C GLN A 41 -7.15 -10.91 0.85
N PRO A 42 -7.92 -12.02 0.85
CA PRO A 42 -7.78 -13.02 1.91
C PRO A 42 -6.42 -13.75 1.86
N GLU A 43 -5.81 -13.89 0.68
CA GLU A 43 -4.48 -14.48 0.54
C GLU A 43 -3.39 -13.56 1.11
N TYR A 44 -3.47 -12.27 0.79
CA TYR A 44 -2.61 -11.21 1.30
C TYR A 44 -2.77 -11.11 2.82
N GLN A 45 -4.00 -10.97 3.31
CA GLN A 45 -4.29 -10.85 4.74
C GLN A 45 -3.67 -12.01 5.52
N LYS A 46 -3.91 -13.24 5.06
CA LYS A 46 -3.37 -14.42 5.73
C LYS A 46 -1.84 -14.41 5.73
N LYS A 47 -1.21 -14.09 4.61
CA LYS A 47 0.25 -14.08 4.51
C LYS A 47 0.89 -12.95 5.32
N TYR A 48 0.26 -11.78 5.34
CA TYR A 48 0.64 -10.68 6.20
C TYR A 48 0.59 -11.10 7.68
N GLU A 49 -0.54 -11.65 8.14
CA GLU A 49 -0.72 -12.12 9.51
C GLU A 49 0.24 -13.26 9.90
N ASP A 50 0.48 -14.20 8.98
CA ASP A 50 1.31 -15.39 9.24
C ASP A 50 2.82 -15.09 9.17
N ALA A 51 3.25 -14.08 8.41
CA ALA A 51 4.66 -13.87 8.08
C ALA A 51 5.16 -12.45 8.33
N LEU A 52 4.51 -11.41 7.80
CA LEU A 52 5.04 -10.04 7.90
C LEU A 52 4.80 -9.43 9.29
N ALA A 53 3.57 -9.51 9.82
CA ALA A 53 3.22 -8.90 11.11
C ALA A 53 4.10 -9.39 12.28
N PRO A 54 4.44 -10.69 12.41
CA PRO A 54 5.40 -11.13 13.41
C PRO A 54 6.81 -10.54 13.24
N LEU A 55 7.25 -10.34 11.98
CA LEU A 55 8.56 -9.73 11.70
C LEU A 55 8.56 -8.25 12.09
N GLU A 56 7.50 -7.50 11.80
CA GLU A 56 7.36 -6.10 12.23
C GLU A 56 7.45 -5.97 13.75
N THR A 57 6.79 -6.87 14.50
CA THR A 57 6.93 -6.94 15.97
C THR A 57 8.36 -7.26 16.41
N ASP A 58 8.98 -8.29 15.82
CA ASP A 58 10.36 -8.68 16.16
C ASP A 58 11.36 -7.54 15.86
N GLU A 59 11.19 -6.84 14.74
CA GLU A 59 12.00 -5.70 14.33
C GLU A 59 11.93 -4.57 15.37
N VAL A 60 10.71 -4.16 15.76
CA VAL A 60 10.47 -3.15 16.79
C VAL A 60 11.12 -3.54 18.12
N GLU A 61 11.03 -4.82 18.51
CA GLU A 61 11.69 -5.30 19.72
C GLU A 61 13.22 -5.25 19.64
N LEU A 62 13.80 -5.64 18.50
CA LEU A 62 15.24 -5.60 18.29
C LEU A 62 15.76 -4.16 18.29
N LYS A 63 15.05 -3.23 17.65
CA LYS A 63 15.37 -1.79 17.71
C LYS A 63 15.29 -1.26 19.15
N ALA A 64 14.24 -1.59 19.91
CA ALA A 64 14.13 -1.19 21.32
C ALA A 64 15.30 -1.73 22.18
N ARG A 65 15.75 -2.97 21.91
CA ARG A 65 16.94 -3.56 22.56
C ARG A 65 18.21 -2.80 22.16
N LEU A 66 18.39 -2.45 20.89
CA LEU A 66 19.53 -1.65 20.41
C LEU A 66 19.58 -0.28 21.09
N VAL A 67 18.45 0.41 21.22
CA VAL A 67 18.36 1.69 21.95
C VAL A 67 18.87 1.53 23.38
N ALA A 68 18.46 0.47 24.09
CA ALA A 68 18.94 0.18 25.43
C ALA A 68 20.45 -0.13 25.48
N CYS A 69 20.97 -0.84 24.47
CA CYS A 69 22.41 -1.10 24.32
C CYS A 69 23.21 0.18 24.10
N PHE A 70 22.74 1.12 23.26
CA PHE A 70 23.38 2.41 23.07
C PHE A 70 23.33 3.30 24.32
N ASP A 71 22.20 3.33 25.04
CA ASP A 71 22.09 4.02 26.33
C ASP A 71 23.13 3.50 27.34
N HIS A 72 23.27 2.17 27.41
CA HIS A 72 24.27 1.54 28.26
C HIS A 72 25.70 1.90 27.83
N ALA A 73 25.99 1.81 26.53
CA ALA A 73 27.28 2.18 25.96
C ALA A 73 27.65 3.63 26.29
N CYS A 74 26.70 4.57 26.22
CA CYS A 74 26.91 5.98 26.57
C CYS A 74 27.39 6.19 28.02
N LYS A 75 27.15 5.24 28.94
CA LYS A 75 27.59 5.30 30.34
C LYS A 75 29.01 4.76 30.55
N GLN A 76 29.55 4.03 29.57
CA GLN A 76 30.86 3.39 29.68
C GLN A 76 32.01 4.39 29.46
N LYS A 77 33.06 4.27 30.29
CA LYS A 77 34.22 5.18 30.26
C LYS A 77 35.15 4.94 29.07
N GLU A 78 35.00 3.82 28.40
CA GLU A 78 35.83 3.39 27.27
C GLU A 78 35.51 4.17 25.99
N LEU A 79 34.31 4.75 25.90
CA LEU A 79 33.88 5.60 24.79
C LEU A 79 34.29 7.06 25.01
N THR A 80 34.92 7.62 23.99
CA THR A 80 35.27 9.04 23.93
C THR A 80 34.01 9.91 23.93
N LYS A 81 34.14 11.20 24.22
CA LYS A 81 33.01 12.15 24.17
C LYS A 81 32.32 12.15 22.79
N ALA A 82 33.09 12.06 21.71
CA ALA A 82 32.56 12.06 20.35
C ALA A 82 31.84 10.74 20.01
N GLU A 83 32.36 9.60 20.45
CA GLU A 83 31.70 8.30 20.26
C GLU A 83 30.41 8.21 21.08
N ARG A 84 30.39 8.73 22.31
CA ARG A 84 29.15 8.81 23.12
C ARG A 84 28.10 9.72 22.51
N ALA A 85 28.51 10.84 21.90
CA ALA A 85 27.59 11.73 21.20
C ALA A 85 26.95 11.03 20.00
N LEU A 86 27.75 10.32 19.19
CA LEU A 86 27.23 9.55 18.06
C LEU A 86 26.30 8.41 18.50
N ALA A 87 26.68 7.66 19.54
CA ALA A 87 25.83 6.62 20.11
C ALA A 87 24.50 7.19 20.63
N SER A 88 24.53 8.39 21.23
CA SER A 88 23.32 9.09 21.67
C SER A 88 22.42 9.53 20.51
N GLU A 89 23.00 10.02 19.42
CA GLU A 89 22.27 10.41 18.20
C GLU A 89 21.57 9.21 17.58
N ILE A 90 22.29 8.09 17.43
CA ILE A 90 21.73 6.83 16.91
C ILE A 90 20.64 6.28 17.83
N ALA A 91 20.85 6.33 19.15
CA ALA A 91 19.82 5.92 20.11
C ALA A 91 18.55 6.77 20.01
N ALA A 92 18.68 8.08 19.78
CA ALA A 92 17.53 8.95 19.61
C ALA A 92 16.76 8.61 18.33
N GLN A 93 17.46 8.47 17.20
CA GLN A 93 16.85 8.15 15.91
C GLN A 93 16.13 6.79 15.94
N LEU A 94 16.80 5.75 16.45
CA LEU A 94 16.18 4.43 16.59
C LEU A 94 14.98 4.45 17.55
N ALA A 95 15.07 5.22 18.64
CA ALA A 95 13.96 5.33 19.57
C ALA A 95 12.75 6.04 18.95
N GLU A 96 12.97 7.09 18.16
CA GLU A 96 11.93 7.78 17.40
C GLU A 96 11.25 6.84 16.41
N GLU A 97 12.02 6.21 15.53
CA GLU A 97 11.51 5.28 14.52
C GLU A 97 10.76 4.10 15.15
N THR A 98 11.24 3.59 16.28
CA THR A 98 10.56 2.50 17.02
C THR A 98 9.25 3.00 17.66
N LEU A 99 9.21 4.24 18.14
CA LEU A 99 8.00 4.84 18.70
C LEU A 99 6.98 5.16 17.61
N ASP A 100 7.41 5.64 16.45
CA ASP A 100 6.55 5.86 15.28
C ASP A 100 5.85 4.55 14.90
N ALA A 101 6.61 3.46 14.74
CA ALA A 101 6.07 2.14 14.42
C ALA A 101 5.04 1.64 15.46
N ILE A 102 5.27 1.88 16.76
CA ILE A 102 4.36 1.44 17.83
C ILE A 102 3.13 2.34 17.95
N VAL A 103 3.32 3.66 17.90
CA VAL A 103 2.30 4.66 18.28
C VAL A 103 1.50 5.13 17.08
N LEU A 104 2.13 5.36 15.94
CA LEU A 104 1.47 5.82 14.72
C LEU A 104 0.92 4.65 13.91
N ASP A 105 1.76 3.65 13.65
CA ASP A 105 1.38 2.51 12.82
C ASP A 105 0.64 1.42 13.63
N GLY A 106 0.68 1.50 14.97
CA GLY A 106 0.00 0.57 15.86
C GLY A 106 0.65 -0.82 15.93
N THR A 107 1.92 -0.94 15.53
CA THR A 107 2.66 -2.20 15.56
C THR A 107 2.69 -2.76 16.98
N PRO A 108 2.25 -4.01 17.19
CA PRO A 108 2.33 -4.63 18.51
C PRO A 108 3.78 -4.72 18.98
N ALA A 109 4.02 -4.39 20.25
CA ALA A 109 5.33 -4.53 20.87
C ALA A 109 5.18 -5.00 22.32
N GLU A 110 6.03 -5.94 22.75
CA GLU A 110 6.11 -6.35 24.17
C GLU A 110 7.07 -5.47 24.99
N CYS A 111 7.78 -4.56 24.33
CA CYS A 111 8.76 -3.71 24.97
C CYS A 111 8.10 -2.63 25.87
N ASP A 112 8.84 -2.14 26.85
CA ASP A 112 8.37 -1.08 27.75
C ASP A 112 8.40 0.27 27.02
N VAL A 113 7.27 0.65 26.41
CA VAL A 113 7.11 1.88 25.62
C VAL A 113 7.41 3.13 26.44
N GLU A 114 7.02 3.18 27.71
CA GLU A 114 7.31 4.32 28.61
C GLU A 114 8.81 4.46 28.84
N ARG A 115 9.51 3.34 29.03
CA ARG A 115 10.97 3.33 29.10
C ARG A 115 11.59 3.79 27.78
N LEU A 116 11.03 3.38 26.64
CA LEU A 116 11.53 3.80 25.32
C LEU A 116 11.36 5.32 25.11
N LYS A 117 10.19 5.88 25.43
CA LYS A 117 9.94 7.34 25.44
C LYS A 117 10.91 8.08 26.34
N ALA A 118 11.18 7.56 27.54
CA ALA A 118 12.17 8.16 28.45
C ALA A 118 13.60 8.12 27.88
N LEU A 119 13.97 7.08 27.13
CA LEU A 119 15.25 7.00 26.42
C LEU A 119 15.30 7.98 25.24
N TYR A 120 14.23 8.11 24.46
CA TYR A 120 14.11 9.13 23.42
C TYR A 120 14.26 10.54 24.00
N LEU A 121 13.50 10.90 25.03
CA LEU A 121 13.60 12.20 25.70
C LEU A 121 15.02 12.48 26.20
N LYS A 122 15.70 11.47 26.75
CA LYS A 122 17.07 11.60 27.23
C LYS A 122 18.06 11.90 26.10
N HIS A 123 17.90 11.26 24.95
CA HIS A 123 18.88 11.27 23.86
C HIS A 123 18.56 12.31 22.78
N GLY A 124 17.30 12.48 22.41
CA GLY A 124 16.78 13.47 21.46
C GLY A 124 16.44 14.83 22.09
N GLY A 125 16.12 14.85 23.39
CA GLY A 125 15.82 16.10 24.12
C GLY A 125 14.44 16.69 23.83
N SER A 126 13.62 15.99 23.04
CA SER A 126 12.20 16.30 22.81
C SER A 126 11.33 15.28 23.52
N ASP A 127 10.17 15.73 24.00
CA ASP A 127 9.11 14.81 24.40
C ASP A 127 8.43 14.28 23.14
N TYR A 128 8.24 12.97 23.06
CA TYR A 128 7.67 12.33 21.88
C TYR A 128 6.17 12.68 21.76
N ASP A 129 5.46 12.66 22.89
CA ASP A 129 4.01 12.88 22.90
C ASP A 129 3.61 14.34 22.64
N ALA A 130 4.55 15.29 22.76
CA ALA A 130 4.27 16.72 22.66
C ALA A 130 3.77 17.19 21.28
N GLY A 131 3.97 16.40 20.21
CA GLY A 131 3.48 16.70 18.87
C GLY A 131 2.22 15.94 18.46
N LEU A 132 1.82 14.92 19.23
CA LEU A 132 0.70 14.03 18.88
C LEU A 132 -0.66 14.54 19.39
N GLU A 133 -0.66 15.53 20.28
CA GLU A 133 -1.89 16.12 20.85
C GLU A 133 -2.62 17.08 19.87
N ASP A 134 -2.02 17.43 18.73
CA ASP A 134 -2.54 18.43 17.78
C ASP A 134 -3.23 17.83 16.53
N GLU A 135 -3.27 16.51 16.36
CA GLU A 135 -3.87 15.83 15.19
C GLU A 135 -5.25 15.23 15.54
N GLU A 136 -6.24 16.09 15.83
CA GLU A 136 -7.66 15.72 15.71
C GLU A 136 -8.10 15.95 14.26
N ASP A 137 -8.27 14.86 13.51
CA ASP A 137 -8.63 14.84 12.09
C ASP A 137 -9.89 15.66 11.75
N GLU A 138 -9.72 16.81 11.08
CA GLU A 138 -10.74 17.39 10.20
C GLU A 138 -10.60 16.80 8.78
N GLU A 139 -11.15 15.62 8.53
CA GLU A 139 -11.39 15.16 7.16
C GLU A 139 -12.85 14.79 6.90
N GLY A 140 -13.67 15.85 6.80
CA GLY A 140 -15.00 15.77 6.20
C GLY A 140 -14.89 15.67 4.68
N VAL A 141 -14.76 14.44 4.15
CA VAL A 141 -14.81 14.23 2.69
C VAL A 141 -16.26 14.39 2.20
N ALA A 142 -16.56 15.59 1.71
CA ALA A 142 -17.83 15.90 1.07
C ALA A 142 -17.95 15.15 -0.26
N ALA A 143 -18.69 14.04 -0.25
CA ALA A 143 -19.07 13.31 -1.46
C ALA A 143 -19.91 14.20 -2.39
N LEU A 144 -19.28 14.71 -3.47
CA LEU A 144 -19.97 15.34 -4.58
C LEU A 144 -20.74 14.28 -5.38
N ARG A 145 -21.96 13.99 -4.94
CA ARG A 145 -22.91 13.15 -5.67
C ARG A 145 -23.45 13.94 -6.87
N GLY A 146 -22.92 13.66 -8.06
CA GLY A 146 -23.51 14.10 -9.32
C GLY A 146 -24.96 13.62 -9.47
N PRO A 147 -25.76 14.25 -10.35
CA PRO A 147 -27.17 13.89 -10.53
C PRO A 147 -27.29 12.43 -10.93
N ALA A 148 -28.01 11.66 -10.10
CA ALA A 148 -28.29 10.25 -10.33
C ALA A 148 -29.04 10.09 -11.66
N ALA A 149 -28.34 9.65 -12.70
CA ALA A 149 -28.98 8.92 -13.77
C ALA A 149 -29.68 7.71 -13.14
N ALA A 150 -30.93 7.44 -13.54
CA ALA A 150 -31.73 6.35 -12.99
C ALA A 150 -30.89 5.07 -12.91
N ALA A 151 -30.83 4.46 -11.72
CA ALA A 151 -30.09 3.23 -11.50
C ALA A 151 -30.49 2.18 -12.56
N PRO A 152 -29.52 1.43 -13.12
CA PRO A 152 -29.83 0.42 -14.12
C PRO A 152 -30.78 -0.60 -13.49
N THR A 153 -31.90 -0.88 -14.16
CA THR A 153 -32.83 -1.91 -13.67
C THR A 153 -32.16 -3.29 -13.82
N PRO A 154 -32.19 -4.15 -12.78
CA PRO A 154 -31.61 -5.49 -12.83
C PRO A 154 -32.08 -6.32 -14.04
N GLU A 155 -33.30 -6.06 -14.50
CA GLU A 155 -33.88 -6.70 -15.68
C GLU A 155 -33.14 -6.33 -16.98
N THR A 156 -32.71 -5.07 -17.13
CA THR A 156 -31.98 -4.61 -18.33
C THR A 156 -30.58 -5.23 -18.39
N LEU A 157 -29.91 -5.37 -17.24
CA LEU A 157 -28.59 -6.00 -17.18
C LEU A 157 -28.67 -7.51 -17.47
N ALA A 158 -29.67 -8.20 -16.92
CA ALA A 158 -29.90 -9.62 -17.21
C ALA A 158 -30.22 -9.86 -18.70
N GLU A 159 -30.94 -8.92 -19.33
CA GLU A 159 -31.19 -8.94 -20.76
C GLU A 159 -29.91 -8.74 -21.58
N ILE A 160 -29.04 -7.80 -21.20
CA ILE A 160 -27.74 -7.59 -21.84
C ILE A 160 -26.87 -8.85 -21.73
N ASP A 161 -26.73 -9.43 -20.52
CA ASP A 161 -25.94 -10.64 -20.30
C ASP A 161 -26.49 -11.83 -21.15
N ALA A 162 -27.82 -11.96 -21.25
CA ALA A 162 -28.46 -12.98 -22.09
C ALA A 162 -28.27 -12.75 -23.59
N LEU A 163 -28.17 -11.50 -24.04
CA LEU A 163 -27.90 -11.15 -25.43
C LEU A 163 -26.45 -11.41 -25.81
N VAL A 164 -25.50 -11.07 -24.93
CA VAL A 164 -24.08 -11.37 -25.11
C VAL A 164 -23.87 -12.89 -25.19
N ALA A 165 -24.52 -13.65 -24.30
CA ALA A 165 -24.46 -15.13 -24.32
C ALA A 165 -25.08 -15.77 -25.57
N ALA A 166 -26.06 -15.12 -26.20
CA ALA A 166 -26.74 -15.62 -27.40
C ALA A 166 -25.91 -15.43 -28.70
N GLY A 167 -24.85 -14.63 -28.66
CA GLY A 167 -23.92 -14.47 -29.78
C GLY A 167 -24.27 -13.34 -30.78
N PRO A 168 -23.39 -13.12 -31.78
CA PRO A 168 -23.39 -11.92 -32.62
C PRO A 168 -24.60 -11.78 -33.55
N ASP A 169 -25.26 -12.90 -33.89
CA ASP A 169 -26.42 -12.92 -34.78
C ASP A 169 -27.61 -12.18 -34.13
N ARG A 170 -27.83 -12.42 -32.84
CA ARG A 170 -28.91 -11.78 -32.08
C ARG A 170 -28.64 -10.29 -31.81
N LEU A 171 -27.36 -9.92 -31.71
CA LEU A 171 -26.94 -8.52 -31.61
C LEU A 171 -27.17 -7.75 -32.93
N ALA A 172 -27.03 -8.40 -34.09
CA ALA A 172 -27.25 -7.76 -35.37
C ALA A 172 -28.72 -7.34 -35.62
N GLU A 173 -29.68 -7.96 -34.90
CA GLU A 173 -31.12 -7.71 -35.03
C GLU A 173 -31.63 -6.54 -34.16
N ILE A 174 -30.77 -5.96 -33.32
CA ILE A 174 -31.14 -4.92 -32.36
C ILE A 174 -31.09 -3.53 -33.01
N GLY A 175 -32.12 -2.72 -32.80
CA GLY A 175 -32.19 -1.34 -33.28
C GLY A 175 -31.43 -0.34 -32.41
N GLU A 176 -31.07 0.81 -33.01
CA GLU A 176 -30.28 1.89 -32.39
C GLU A 176 -30.82 2.38 -31.04
N ASP A 177 -32.13 2.57 -30.93
CA ASP A 177 -32.77 3.09 -29.72
C ASP A 177 -32.57 2.15 -28.53
N ARG A 178 -32.51 0.84 -28.79
CA ARG A 178 -32.31 -0.18 -27.75
C ARG A 178 -30.84 -0.28 -27.36
N TYR A 179 -29.92 -0.15 -28.32
CA TYR A 179 -28.50 0.01 -28.00
C TYR A 179 -28.21 1.27 -27.19
N ALA A 180 -28.92 2.37 -27.44
CA ALA A 180 -28.79 3.58 -26.62
C ALA A 180 -29.21 3.33 -25.16
N GLN A 181 -30.31 2.60 -24.94
CA GLN A 181 -30.74 2.19 -23.60
C GLN A 181 -29.72 1.26 -22.92
N TYR A 182 -29.17 0.28 -23.64
CA TYR A 182 -28.14 -0.61 -23.10
C TYR A 182 -26.85 0.13 -22.77
N ASN A 183 -26.40 1.05 -23.62
CA ASN A 183 -25.21 1.87 -23.36
C ASN A 183 -25.38 2.69 -22.09
N GLN A 184 -26.56 3.29 -21.86
CA GLN A 184 -26.84 4.02 -20.63
C GLN A 184 -26.80 3.11 -19.40
N ALA A 185 -27.38 1.90 -19.49
CA ALA A 185 -27.35 0.92 -18.40
C ALA A 185 -25.93 0.42 -18.10
N LEU A 186 -25.13 0.13 -19.14
CA LEU A 186 -23.74 -0.30 -19.02
C LEU A 186 -22.85 0.79 -18.40
N GLU A 187 -23.04 2.05 -18.79
CA GLU A 187 -22.29 3.18 -18.21
C GLU A 187 -22.62 3.37 -16.73
N ALA A 188 -23.90 3.28 -16.37
CA ALA A 188 -24.30 3.35 -14.97
C ALA A 188 -23.72 2.18 -14.16
N GLN A 189 -23.70 0.97 -14.72
CA GLN A 189 -23.10 -0.19 -14.06
C GLN A 189 -21.58 -0.09 -13.94
N LEU A 190 -20.89 0.45 -14.95
CA LEU A 190 -19.46 0.71 -14.89
C LEU A 190 -19.11 1.75 -13.82
N ALA A 191 -19.92 2.81 -13.69
CA ALA A 191 -19.73 3.81 -12.66
C ALA A 191 -19.89 3.23 -11.25
N ILE A 192 -20.91 2.38 -11.04
CA ILE A 192 -21.10 1.65 -9.77
C ILE A 192 -19.90 0.76 -9.49
N LEU A 193 -19.51 -0.08 -10.45
CA LEU A 193 -18.41 -1.03 -10.29
C LEU A 193 -17.06 -0.35 -10.08
N ALA A 194 -16.82 0.79 -10.72
CA ALA A 194 -15.64 1.60 -10.48
C ALA A 194 -15.62 2.16 -9.05
N GLY A 195 -16.78 2.58 -8.53
CA GLY A 195 -16.94 2.98 -7.13
C GLY A 195 -16.69 1.83 -6.16
N ASP A 196 -17.22 0.64 -6.46
CA ASP A 196 -17.00 -0.56 -5.63
C ASP A 196 -15.52 -0.96 -5.60
N ILE A 197 -14.84 -0.97 -6.75
CA ILE A 197 -13.39 -1.26 -6.83
C ILE A 197 -12.57 -0.20 -6.09
N ALA A 198 -12.92 1.07 -6.22
CA ALA A 198 -12.22 2.15 -5.53
C ALA A 198 -12.39 2.02 -4.01
N ALA A 199 -13.61 1.77 -3.52
CA ALA A 199 -13.86 1.57 -2.09
C ALA A 199 -13.11 0.34 -1.54
N GLU A 200 -13.00 -0.72 -2.33
CA GLU A 200 -12.23 -1.92 -1.97
C GLU A 200 -10.72 -1.63 -1.89
N GLU A 201 -10.18 -0.91 -2.88
CA GLU A 201 -8.77 -0.48 -2.89
C GLU A 201 -8.46 0.49 -1.75
N ASP A 202 -9.32 1.47 -1.50
CA ASP A 202 -9.14 2.46 -0.42
C ASP A 202 -9.24 1.80 0.96
N GLY A 203 -10.16 0.84 1.14
CA GLY A 203 -10.26 0.06 2.37
C GLY A 203 -9.03 -0.82 2.60
N PHE A 204 -8.46 -1.38 1.54
CA PHE A 204 -7.20 -2.13 1.61
C PHE A 204 -6.04 -1.21 2.00
N LYS A 205 -5.90 -0.04 1.37
CA LYS A 205 -4.84 0.93 1.68
C LYS A 205 -4.90 1.38 3.13
N ALA A 206 -6.08 1.77 3.60
CA ALA A 206 -6.27 2.23 4.98
C ALA A 206 -5.93 1.12 6.00
N ARG A 207 -6.25 -0.14 5.67
CA ARG A 207 -6.01 -1.28 6.57
C ARG A 207 -4.53 -1.65 6.70
N TYR A 208 -3.75 -1.51 5.63
CA TYR A 208 -2.34 -1.88 5.59
C TYR A 208 -1.44 -0.65 5.42
N HIS A 209 -1.94 0.54 5.80
CA HIS A 209 -1.20 1.81 5.86
C HIS A 209 -0.47 2.22 4.56
N PHE A 210 -1.01 1.85 3.39
CA PHE A 210 -0.49 2.36 2.11
C PHE A 210 -0.85 3.83 1.91
N ASP A 211 -0.03 4.55 1.13
CA ASP A 211 -0.32 5.93 0.72
C ASP A 211 -1.67 5.99 -0.01
N PRO A 212 -2.64 6.82 0.45
CA PRO A 212 -3.95 6.97 -0.21
C PRO A 212 -3.85 7.34 -1.70
N ALA A 213 -2.80 8.05 -2.11
CA ALA A 213 -2.57 8.47 -3.49
C ALA A 213 -1.88 7.40 -4.35
N GLN A 214 -1.29 6.37 -3.75
CA GLN A 214 -0.67 5.26 -4.48
C GLN A 214 -1.75 4.48 -5.24
N SER A 215 -1.42 3.97 -6.44
CA SER A 215 -2.31 3.03 -7.14
C SER A 215 -1.83 1.60 -6.92
N ILE A 216 -2.76 0.70 -6.62
CA ILE A 216 -2.45 -0.72 -6.39
C ILE A 216 -3.01 -1.58 -7.53
N ASP A 217 -2.14 -2.37 -8.16
CA ASP A 217 -2.58 -3.49 -9.00
C ASP A 217 -2.68 -4.76 -8.14
N PRO A 218 -3.87 -5.34 -7.96
CA PRO A 218 -4.02 -6.58 -7.19
C PRO A 218 -3.26 -7.78 -7.76
N ALA A 219 -2.76 -7.70 -9.01
CA ALA A 219 -1.94 -8.75 -9.59
C ALA A 219 -0.52 -8.81 -9.00
N ASP A 220 0.01 -7.67 -8.54
CA ASP A 220 1.41 -7.53 -8.11
C ASP A 220 1.54 -7.66 -6.57
N LEU A 221 0.45 -7.44 -5.83
CA LEU A 221 0.41 -7.45 -4.36
C LEU A 221 1.10 -8.64 -3.68
N MET A 222 0.98 -9.85 -4.24
CA MET A 222 1.58 -11.03 -3.61
C MET A 222 3.09 -11.11 -3.84
N GLU A 223 3.58 -10.62 -4.98
CA GLU A 223 5.00 -10.49 -5.28
C GLU A 223 5.61 -9.37 -4.44
N ASP A 224 4.94 -8.23 -4.35
CA ASP A 224 5.36 -7.10 -3.51
C ASP A 224 5.45 -7.52 -2.03
N LEU A 225 4.46 -8.26 -1.52
CA LEU A 225 4.49 -8.78 -0.15
C LEU A 225 5.61 -9.81 0.07
N ASP A 226 5.94 -10.63 -0.93
CA ASP A 226 7.10 -11.54 -0.83
C ASP A 226 8.41 -10.77 -0.72
N ALA A 227 8.55 -9.68 -1.49
CA ALA A 227 9.72 -8.83 -1.44
C ALA A 227 9.82 -8.12 -0.09
N GLU A 228 8.73 -7.56 0.41
CA GLU A 228 8.67 -6.89 1.72
C GLU A 228 9.02 -7.84 2.87
N ILE A 229 8.50 -9.07 2.87
CA ILE A 229 8.88 -10.09 3.85
C ILE A 229 10.38 -10.41 3.77
N ALA A 230 10.95 -10.52 2.57
CA ALA A 230 12.37 -10.80 2.40
C ALA A 230 13.24 -9.65 2.90
N ASP A 231 12.85 -8.41 2.60
CA ASP A 231 13.54 -7.19 3.06
C ASP A 231 13.48 -7.08 4.60
N ALA A 232 12.32 -7.34 5.20
CA ALA A 232 12.16 -7.36 6.66
C ALA A 232 13.03 -8.45 7.32
N GLN A 233 13.11 -9.64 6.73
CA GLN A 233 14.00 -10.72 7.22
C GLN A 233 15.48 -10.35 7.12
N GLU A 234 15.89 -9.73 6.02
CA GLU A 234 17.27 -9.25 5.86
C GLU A 234 17.58 -8.19 6.92
N TYR A 235 16.70 -7.21 7.09
CA TYR A 235 16.88 -6.13 8.06
C TYR A 235 16.89 -6.63 9.51
N ILE A 236 16.02 -7.55 9.89
CA ILE A 236 16.07 -8.24 11.18
C ILE A 236 17.43 -8.92 11.39
N GLY A 237 17.95 -9.61 10.36
CA GLY A 237 19.28 -10.21 10.41
C GLY A 237 20.40 -9.18 10.63
N GLU A 238 20.27 -7.98 10.04
CA GLU A 238 21.18 -6.86 10.30
C GLU A 238 21.08 -6.37 11.76
N LEU A 239 19.87 -6.18 12.29
CA LEU A 239 19.65 -5.74 13.68
C LEU A 239 20.18 -6.77 14.69
N GLU A 240 19.97 -8.07 14.45
CA GLU A 240 20.52 -9.15 15.26
C GLU A 240 22.06 -9.14 15.22
N PHE A 241 22.64 -8.95 14.04
CA PHE A 241 24.08 -8.83 13.89
C PHE A 241 24.61 -7.62 14.67
N GLU A 242 23.98 -6.45 14.55
CA GLU A 242 24.35 -5.25 15.30
C GLU A 242 24.28 -5.47 16.82
N LEU A 243 23.21 -6.08 17.32
CA LEU A 243 23.08 -6.46 18.73
C LEU A 243 24.23 -7.36 19.19
N SER A 244 24.67 -8.30 18.34
CA SER A 244 25.79 -9.19 18.67
C SER A 244 27.12 -8.43 18.88
N GLN A 245 27.31 -7.30 18.19
CA GLN A 245 28.50 -6.46 18.34
C GLN A 245 28.59 -5.79 19.72
N PHE A 246 27.46 -5.62 20.41
CA PHE A 246 27.42 -5.06 21.77
C PHE A 246 27.93 -6.02 22.86
N ALA A 247 28.25 -7.27 22.51
CA ALA A 247 28.93 -8.19 23.42
C ALA A 247 30.37 -7.73 23.77
N ASP A 248 31.00 -6.93 22.92
CA ASP A 248 32.38 -6.43 23.09
C ASP A 248 32.48 -4.94 22.75
N MET A 249 32.93 -4.13 23.72
CA MET A 249 33.10 -2.70 23.54
C MET A 249 34.05 -2.34 22.38
N GLN A 250 35.06 -3.17 22.06
CA GLN A 250 35.93 -2.91 20.91
C GLN A 250 35.17 -2.99 19.58
N GLN A 251 34.21 -3.91 19.48
CA GLN A 251 33.37 -4.08 18.29
C GLN A 251 32.41 -2.90 18.14
N VAL A 252 31.78 -2.45 19.24
CA VAL A 252 30.96 -1.23 19.27
C VAL A 252 31.76 0.00 18.78
N LYS A 253 33.00 0.17 19.24
CA LYS A 253 33.86 1.28 18.81
C LYS A 253 34.27 1.19 17.34
N ALA A 254 34.55 -0.01 16.85
CA ALA A 254 34.87 -0.24 15.44
C ALA A 254 33.67 0.10 14.54
N TRP A 255 32.46 -0.31 14.95
CA TRP A 255 31.21 -0.02 14.25
C TRP A 255 30.90 1.49 14.24
N LEU A 256 30.93 2.16 15.41
CA LEU A 256 30.72 3.62 15.49
C LEU A 256 31.72 4.40 14.62
N LYS A 257 32.97 3.92 14.54
CA LYS A 257 33.98 4.53 13.68
C LYS A 257 33.66 4.34 12.19
N ALA A 258 33.21 3.16 11.78
CA ALA A 258 32.81 2.88 10.41
C ALA A 258 31.59 3.73 9.99
N MET A 259 30.56 3.79 10.84
CA MET A 259 29.37 4.62 10.65
C MET A 259 29.73 6.10 10.49
N LYS A 260 30.58 6.61 11.38
CA LYS A 260 31.09 8.00 11.29
C LYS A 260 31.84 8.27 9.98
N GLN A 261 32.60 7.30 9.48
CA GLN A 261 33.33 7.43 8.21
C GLN A 261 32.40 7.44 7.01
N GLN A 262 31.34 6.63 7.02
CA GLN A 262 30.30 6.65 6.00
C GLN A 262 29.55 7.98 5.97
N LEU A 263 29.04 8.45 7.10
CA LEU A 263 28.37 9.76 7.20
C LEU A 263 29.26 10.91 6.71
N ALA A 264 30.56 10.87 7.03
CA ALA A 264 31.53 11.86 6.54
C ALA A 264 31.84 11.71 5.04
N ALA A 265 31.70 10.52 4.45
CA ALA A 265 31.81 10.30 3.01
C ALA A 265 30.56 10.81 2.26
N THR A 266 29.37 10.57 2.80
CA THR A 266 28.09 11.03 2.23
C THR A 266 28.00 12.56 2.18
N ARG A 267 28.27 13.23 3.30
CA ARG A 267 28.30 14.72 3.37
C ARG A 267 29.32 15.36 2.41
N ARG A 268 30.45 14.68 2.13
CA ARG A 268 31.47 15.15 1.17
C ARG A 268 31.04 15.01 -0.30
N ARG A 269 30.09 14.13 -0.59
CA ARG A 269 29.49 13.95 -1.92
C ARG A 269 28.38 14.98 -2.13
N GLU A 270 27.54 15.19 -1.12
CA GLU A 270 26.44 16.18 -1.15
C GLU A 270 26.96 17.62 -1.22
N GLY A 271 28.00 17.98 -0.46
CA GLY A 271 28.62 19.31 -0.54
C GLY A 271 29.44 19.57 -1.81
N ARG A 272 29.46 18.64 -2.77
CA ARG A 272 30.10 18.77 -4.09
C ARG A 272 29.11 18.83 -5.25
N GLY A 273 27.82 18.64 -4.99
CA GLY A 273 26.72 18.91 -5.94
C GLY A 273 26.22 20.33 -5.80
#